data_AF-T0Z2C7-F1
#
_entry.id   AF-T0Z2C7-F1
#
_cell.length_a   1.000
_cell.length_b   1.000
_cell.length_c   1.000
_cell.angle_alpha   90.00
_cell.angle_beta   90.00
_cell.angle_gamma   90.00
#
_symmetry.space_group_name_H-M   'P 1'
#
loop_
_entity.id
_entity.type
_entity.pdbx_description
1 polymer ?
#
loop_
_entity_poly.entity_id
_entity_poly.type
_entity_poly.pdbx_seq_one_letter_code
_entity_poly.pdbx_strand_id
1 'polypeptide(L)'
;MREAHVGAIYHHQGIAYRIKSVNHKELKILAAIEKSSNFTVSAALKSVIFDPPTESYLTSSGIEVGWGRANVIEAVVGFKEYSFKGTEPRRYNVDFPSRGYATETLAIGFNGDLELAINADGSDPFLGTHSAEHAISKVLPLLYISDRRDFQSLSLKNQGSPIIALYDLTEGGAG
;
A
#
# COMPACT_ATOMS: atom_id res chain seq x y z
N MET A 1 12.06 2.90 4.78
CA MET A 1 12.39 1.69 3.97
C MET A 1 12.49 2.01 2.49
N ARG A 2 11.50 2.70 1.90
CA ARG A 2 11.51 3.05 0.47
C ARG A 2 12.70 3.91 0.01
N GLU A 3 13.13 4.87 0.83
CA GLU A 3 14.17 5.83 0.43
C GLU A 3 15.58 5.42 0.86
N ALA A 4 15.69 4.46 1.79
CA ALA A 4 16.94 4.09 2.41
C ALA A 4 17.04 2.58 2.67
N HIS A 5 16.72 1.77 1.66
CA HIS A 5 17.08 0.36 1.64
C HIS A 5 18.54 0.20 1.15
N VAL A 6 19.15 -0.95 1.40
CA VAL A 6 20.49 -1.25 0.88
C VAL A 6 20.49 -1.12 -0.65
N GLY A 7 21.47 -0.40 -1.20
CA GLY A 7 21.59 -0.13 -2.64
C GLY A 7 20.86 1.12 -3.13
N ALA A 8 19.95 1.72 -2.35
CA ALA A 8 19.29 2.98 -2.68
C ALA A 8 20.30 4.11 -2.87
N ILE A 9 19.99 5.04 -3.76
CA ILE A 9 20.71 6.32 -3.90
C ILE A 9 19.84 7.41 -3.28
N TYR A 10 20.26 7.87 -2.11
CA TYR A 10 19.65 8.97 -1.39
C TYR A 10 20.29 10.30 -1.81
N HIS A 11 19.48 11.28 -2.18
CA HIS A 11 19.95 12.60 -2.59
C HIS A 11 19.71 13.61 -1.46
N HIS A 12 20.77 14.24 -0.98
CA HIS A 12 20.69 15.25 0.07
C HIS A 12 21.46 16.50 -0.34
N GLN A 13 20.75 17.61 -0.52
CA GLN A 13 21.33 18.92 -0.87
C GLN A 13 22.26 18.87 -2.10
N GLY A 14 21.86 18.10 -3.13
CA GLY A 14 22.64 17.96 -4.36
C GLY A 14 23.78 16.94 -4.31
N ILE A 15 24.02 16.31 -3.16
CA ILE A 15 24.98 15.22 -3.01
C ILE A 15 24.24 13.89 -2.98
N ALA A 16 24.68 12.95 -3.82
CA ALA A 16 24.14 11.60 -3.86
C ALA A 16 24.92 10.67 -2.91
N TYR A 17 24.20 9.81 -2.21
CA TYR A 17 24.75 8.82 -1.29
C TYR A 17 24.14 7.45 -1.57
N ARG A 18 24.98 6.45 -1.84
CA ARG A 18 24.53 5.07 -1.95
C ARG A 18 24.49 4.42 -0.57
N ILE A 19 23.33 3.91 -0.19
CA ILE A 19 23.12 3.19 1.06
C ILE A 19 23.86 1.86 1.03
N LYS A 20 24.70 1.62 2.03
CA LYS A 20 25.54 0.42 2.19
C LYS A 20 24.96 -0.55 3.20
N SER A 21 24.42 -0.04 4.31
CA SER A 21 23.76 -0.87 5.32
C SER A 21 22.72 -0.05 6.09
N VAL A 22 21.74 -0.77 6.67
CA VAL A 22 20.66 -0.20 7.47
C VAL A 22 20.55 -1.02 8.75
N ASN A 23 20.68 -0.36 9.90
CA ASN A 23 20.43 -0.95 11.21
C ASN A 23 19.15 -0.33 11.79
N HIS A 24 18.05 -1.07 11.68
CA HIS A 24 16.74 -0.62 12.18
C HIS A 24 16.67 -0.56 13.71
N LYS A 25 17.41 -1.40 14.43
CA LYS A 25 17.42 -1.39 15.90
C LYS A 25 18.10 -0.14 16.45
N GLU A 26 19.19 0.28 15.82
CA GLU A 26 19.93 1.47 16.22
C GLU A 26 19.49 2.75 15.50
N LEU A 27 18.53 2.65 14.56
CA LEU A 27 18.12 3.75 13.69
C LEU A 27 19.30 4.40 12.94
N LYS A 28 20.26 3.59 12.49
CA LYS A 28 21.47 4.05 11.78
C LYS A 28 21.50 3.56 10.34
N ILE A 29 21.97 4.42 9.44
CA ILE A 29 22.19 4.12 8.04
C ILE A 29 23.63 4.47 7.70
N LEU A 30 24.36 3.51 7.11
CA LEU A 30 25.67 3.77 6.55
C LEU A 30 25.51 4.02 5.05
N ALA A 31 26.05 5.15 4.57
CA ALA A 31 26.03 5.50 3.17
C ALA A 31 27.43 5.99 2.73
N ALA A 32 27.72 5.81 1.44
CA ALA A 32 28.94 6.32 0.82
C ALA A 32 28.56 7.27 -0.32
N ILE A 33 29.40 8.28 -0.59
CA ILE A 33 29.18 9.21 -1.70
C ILE A 33 29.02 8.42 -3.00
N GLU A 34 27.92 8.67 -3.69
CA GLU A 34 27.63 8.16 -5.02
C GLU A 34 28.14 9.18 -6.05
N LYS A 35 28.99 8.72 -6.97
CA LYS A 35 29.64 9.59 -7.98
C LYS A 35 28.84 9.65 -9.28
N SER A 36 27.98 8.66 -9.53
CA SER A 36 27.06 8.73 -10.65
C SER A 36 25.97 9.74 -10.37
N SER A 37 25.37 10.27 -11.43
CA SER A 37 24.17 11.08 -11.30
C SER A 37 22.91 10.25 -11.05
N ASN A 38 22.99 8.91 -11.01
CA ASN A 38 21.82 8.02 -11.00
C ASN A 38 20.86 8.26 -9.82
N PHE A 39 19.62 7.79 -9.97
CA PHE A 39 18.65 7.75 -8.88
C PHE A 39 17.96 6.38 -8.82
N THR A 40 17.43 6.04 -7.64
CA THR A 40 16.73 4.78 -7.42
C THR A 40 15.27 5.00 -7.05
N VAL A 41 14.39 4.13 -7.56
CA VAL A 41 12.98 4.08 -7.20
C VAL A 41 12.68 2.69 -6.63
N SER A 42 12.23 2.64 -5.37
CA SER A 42 11.81 1.39 -4.71
C SER A 42 10.62 0.74 -5.41
N ALA A 43 10.64 -0.59 -5.49
CA ALA A 43 9.47 -1.41 -5.74
C ALA A 43 8.99 -1.97 -4.39
N ALA A 44 7.92 -1.37 -3.86
CA ALA A 44 7.30 -1.80 -2.62
C ALA A 44 5.98 -2.54 -2.90
N LEU A 45 5.77 -3.66 -2.22
CA LEU A 45 4.49 -4.34 -2.15
C LEU A 45 3.80 -3.96 -0.85
N LYS A 46 2.48 -3.78 -0.93
CA LYS A 46 1.61 -3.61 0.23
C LYS A 46 0.54 -4.69 0.20
N SER A 47 0.33 -5.33 1.34
CA SER A 47 -0.70 -6.35 1.54
C SER A 47 -1.50 -6.02 2.78
N VAL A 48 -2.78 -6.39 2.76
CA VAL A 48 -3.69 -6.24 3.90
C VAL A 48 -4.28 -7.63 4.15
N ILE A 49 -4.05 -8.16 5.34
CA ILE A 49 -4.57 -9.45 5.76
C ILE A 49 -5.68 -9.18 6.76
N PHE A 50 -6.91 -9.54 6.41
CA PHE A 50 -8.09 -9.31 7.23
C PHE A 50 -8.28 -10.43 8.25
N ASP A 51 -8.59 -10.06 9.48
CA ASP A 51 -9.20 -10.97 10.46
C ASP A 51 -10.70 -11.13 10.15
N PRO A 52 -11.38 -12.14 10.71
CA PRO A 52 -12.84 -12.21 10.64
C PRO A 52 -13.48 -10.90 11.13
N PRO A 53 -14.50 -10.37 10.42
CA PRO A 53 -15.14 -9.13 10.83
C PRO A 53 -15.81 -9.31 12.19
N THR A 54 -15.67 -8.30 13.03
CA THR A 54 -16.35 -8.22 14.33
C THR A 54 -17.81 -7.80 14.13
N GLU A 55 -18.06 -6.95 13.14
CA GLU A 55 -19.39 -6.56 12.68
C GLU A 55 -19.46 -6.63 11.17
N SER A 56 -20.60 -7.04 10.62
CA SER A 56 -20.80 -7.05 9.18
C SER A 56 -22.23 -6.63 8.81
N TYR A 57 -22.34 -6.07 7.61
CA TYR A 57 -23.59 -5.60 7.04
C TYR A 57 -23.64 -5.94 5.55
N LEU A 58 -24.72 -6.59 5.12
CA LEU A 58 -25.01 -6.85 3.72
C LEU A 58 -26.15 -5.92 3.28
N THR A 59 -25.86 -5.05 2.32
CA THR A 59 -26.86 -4.18 1.70
C THR A 59 -27.82 -5.00 0.83
N SER A 60 -29.03 -4.48 0.60
CA SER A 60 -29.98 -5.08 -0.35
C SER A 60 -29.47 -5.13 -1.80
N SER A 61 -28.45 -4.33 -2.12
CA SER A 61 -27.80 -4.31 -3.43
C SER A 61 -26.66 -5.32 -3.58
N GLY A 62 -26.30 -6.07 -2.53
CA GLY A 62 -25.23 -7.08 -2.58
C GLY A 62 -23.84 -6.58 -2.18
N ILE A 63 -23.71 -5.34 -1.69
CA ILE A 63 -22.45 -4.83 -1.11
C ILE A 63 -22.31 -5.34 0.32
N GLU A 64 -21.16 -5.94 0.61
CA GLU A 64 -20.78 -6.44 1.92
C GLU A 64 -19.81 -5.46 2.59
N VAL A 65 -20.13 -5.05 3.81
CA VAL A 65 -19.31 -4.16 4.63
C VAL A 65 -18.96 -4.90 5.91
N GLY A 66 -17.67 -5.01 6.22
CA GLY A 66 -17.16 -5.63 7.43
C GLY A 66 -16.29 -4.68 8.21
N TRP A 67 -16.57 -4.50 9.50
CA TRP A 67 -15.68 -3.85 10.46
C TRP A 67 -14.88 -4.92 11.21
N GLY A 68 -13.59 -4.71 11.36
CA GLY A 68 -12.75 -5.63 12.11
C GLY A 68 -11.31 -5.17 12.17
N ARG A 69 -10.39 -6.13 12.24
CA ARG A 69 -8.96 -5.86 12.28
C ARG A 69 -8.28 -6.36 11.01
N ALA A 70 -7.17 -5.72 10.68
CA ALA A 70 -6.27 -6.22 9.66
C ALA A 70 -4.81 -6.01 10.05
N ASN A 71 -3.95 -6.85 9.50
CA ASN A 71 -2.52 -6.67 9.51
C ASN A 71 -2.07 -6.08 8.17
N VAL A 72 -1.55 -4.85 8.22
CA VAL A 72 -1.04 -4.13 7.04
C VAL A 72 0.45 -4.39 6.93
N ILE A 73 0.87 -5.02 5.84
CA ILE A 73 2.25 -5.41 5.60
C ILE A 73 2.80 -4.63 4.41
N GLU A 74 3.98 -4.02 4.60
CA GLU A 74 4.74 -3.39 3.53
C GLU A 74 6.12 -4.04 3.40
N ALA A 75 6.52 -4.35 2.17
CA ALA A 75 7.81 -4.96 1.87
C ALA A 75 8.45 -4.29 0.65
N VAL A 76 9.74 -3.94 0.74
CA VAL A 76 10.52 -3.54 -0.44
C VAL A 76 11.11 -4.81 -1.06
N VAL A 77 10.61 -5.18 -2.24
CA VAL A 77 11.01 -6.42 -2.94
C VAL A 77 12.07 -6.18 -4.01
N GLY A 78 12.35 -4.91 -4.30
CA GLY A 78 13.27 -4.53 -5.36
C GLY A 78 13.41 -3.03 -5.48
N PHE A 79 14.24 -2.61 -6.43
CA PHE A 79 14.31 -1.22 -6.86
C PHE A 79 14.77 -1.13 -8.32
N LYS A 80 14.48 0.01 -8.92
CA LYS A 80 14.95 0.38 -10.26
C LYS A 80 15.99 1.48 -10.13
N GLU A 81 17.14 1.32 -10.76
CA GLU A 81 18.15 2.36 -10.87
C GLU A 81 18.09 3.00 -12.26
N TYR A 82 17.87 4.31 -12.27
CA TYR A 82 17.75 5.12 -13.47
C TYR A 82 19.02 5.94 -13.69
N SER A 83 19.49 5.94 -14.93
CA SER A 83 20.52 6.87 -15.40
C SER A 83 19.85 8.14 -15.91
N PHE A 84 20.40 9.30 -15.55
CA PHE A 84 19.96 10.58 -16.14
C PHE A 84 20.28 10.70 -17.63
N LYS A 85 21.08 9.79 -18.19
CA LYS A 85 21.43 9.77 -19.62
C LYS A 85 20.37 9.09 -20.51
N GLY A 86 19.20 8.76 -19.96
CA GLY A 86 18.05 8.26 -20.75
C GLY A 86 18.13 6.80 -21.17
N THR A 87 18.89 5.97 -20.46
CA THR A 87 18.93 4.51 -20.70
C THR A 87 17.83 3.78 -19.95
N GLU A 88 17.51 2.55 -20.38
CA GLU A 88 16.61 1.68 -19.62
C GLU A 88 17.08 1.51 -18.16
N PRO A 89 16.15 1.51 -17.19
CA PRO A 89 16.50 1.34 -15.79
C PRO A 89 16.92 -0.08 -15.50
N ARG A 90 17.99 -0.23 -14.71
CA ARG A 90 18.40 -1.53 -14.19
C ARG A 90 17.49 -1.93 -13.05
N ARG A 91 17.07 -3.18 -13.02
CA ARG A 91 16.20 -3.73 -11.98
C ARG A 91 17.01 -4.60 -11.04
N TYR A 92 16.77 -4.43 -9.75
CA TYR A 92 17.40 -5.20 -8.70
C TYR A 92 16.30 -5.75 -7.79
N ASN A 93 16.38 -7.05 -7.50
CA ASN A 93 15.56 -7.65 -6.45
C ASN A 93 16.31 -7.54 -5.13
N VAL A 94 15.61 -7.19 -4.07
CA VAL A 94 16.17 -7.14 -2.73
C VAL A 94 15.24 -7.88 -1.78
N ASP A 95 15.85 -8.61 -0.85
CA ASP A 95 15.13 -9.21 0.26
C ASP A 95 15.30 -8.29 1.47
N PHE A 96 14.40 -7.32 1.58
CA PHE A 96 14.37 -6.37 2.69
C PHE A 96 13.31 -6.80 3.69
N PRO A 97 13.56 -6.69 5.02
CA PRO A 97 12.56 -7.04 6.02
C PRO A 97 11.23 -6.32 5.77
N SER A 98 10.14 -7.07 5.76
CA SER A 98 8.80 -6.49 5.74
C SER A 98 8.50 -5.83 7.09
N ARG A 99 7.62 -4.83 7.06
CA ARG A 99 7.06 -4.21 8.26
C ARG A 99 5.56 -4.42 8.24
N GLY A 100 5.04 -5.03 9.30
CA GLY A 100 3.63 -5.19 9.56
C GLY A 100 3.19 -4.33 10.75
N TYR A 101 1.91 -3.96 10.79
CA TYR A 101 1.25 -3.49 12.00
C TYR A 101 -0.23 -3.87 11.94
N ALA A 102 -0.79 -4.20 13.10
CA ALA A 102 -2.22 -4.45 13.25
C ALA A 102 -2.96 -3.12 13.46
N THR A 103 -4.12 -2.98 12.85
CA THR A 103 -5.01 -1.80 12.98
C THR A 103 -6.46 -2.22 12.76
N GLU A 104 -7.38 -1.30 12.98
CA GLU A 104 -8.79 -1.44 12.63
C GLU A 104 -9.00 -1.21 11.14
N THR A 105 -10.01 -1.88 10.58
CA THR A 105 -10.30 -1.78 9.16
C THR A 105 -11.79 -1.91 8.87
N LEU A 106 -12.23 -1.12 7.89
CA LEU A 106 -13.47 -1.31 7.17
C LEU A 106 -13.16 -1.97 5.83
N ALA A 107 -13.65 -3.19 5.65
CA ALA A 107 -13.61 -3.95 4.41
C ALA A 107 -14.92 -3.75 3.65
N ILE A 108 -14.84 -3.36 2.37
CA ILE A 108 -16.01 -3.23 1.49
C ILE A 108 -15.81 -4.15 0.30
N GLY A 109 -16.63 -5.19 0.21
CA GLY A 109 -16.65 -6.17 -0.87
C GLY A 109 -18.05 -6.33 -1.46
N PHE A 110 -18.25 -7.41 -2.20
CA PHE A 110 -19.49 -7.75 -2.87
C PHE A 110 -19.82 -9.21 -2.59
N ASN A 111 -21.10 -9.52 -2.48
CA ASN A 111 -21.54 -10.90 -2.48
C ASN A 111 -21.33 -11.53 -3.87
N GLY A 112 -21.33 -12.86 -3.93
CA GLY A 112 -21.08 -13.59 -5.17
C GLY A 112 -22.05 -13.23 -6.30
N ASP A 113 -23.32 -12.98 -5.99
CA ASP A 113 -24.34 -12.66 -7.00
C ASP A 113 -24.08 -11.32 -7.70
N LEU A 114 -23.73 -10.28 -6.95
CA LEU A 114 -23.40 -8.97 -7.51
C LEU A 114 -22.10 -9.04 -8.32
N GLU A 115 -21.08 -9.75 -7.82
CA GLU A 115 -19.83 -9.93 -8.56
C GLU A 115 -20.06 -10.66 -9.89
N LEU A 116 -20.88 -11.72 -9.90
CA LEU A 116 -21.27 -12.43 -11.11
C LEU A 116 -22.04 -11.53 -12.09
N ALA A 117 -22.97 -10.71 -11.59
CA ALA A 117 -23.74 -9.78 -12.41
C ALA A 117 -22.85 -8.73 -13.10
N ILE A 118 -21.88 -8.16 -12.38
CA ILE A 118 -20.93 -7.18 -12.96
C ILE A 118 -20.06 -7.84 -14.03
N ASN A 119 -19.57 -9.06 -13.78
CA ASN A 119 -18.75 -9.80 -14.75
C ASN A 119 -19.54 -10.17 -16.01
N ALA A 120 -20.83 -10.50 -15.89
CA ALA A 120 -21.67 -10.87 -17.02
C ALA A 120 -21.89 -9.73 -18.03
N ASP A 121 -21.78 -8.47 -17.60
CA ASP A 121 -21.89 -7.28 -18.44
C ASP A 121 -20.56 -6.93 -19.16
N GLY A 122 -19.52 -7.76 -19.02
CA GLY A 122 -18.20 -7.53 -19.62
C GLY A 122 -17.41 -6.39 -18.96
N SER A 123 -17.89 -5.88 -17.82
CA SER A 123 -17.19 -4.90 -16.99
C SER A 123 -16.04 -5.53 -16.20
N ASP A 124 -15.10 -4.71 -15.70
CA ASP A 124 -14.05 -5.14 -14.77
C ASP A 124 -14.41 -4.74 -13.33
N PRO A 125 -14.87 -5.68 -12.48
CA PRO A 125 -15.23 -5.41 -11.10
C PRO A 125 -14.09 -4.75 -10.31
N PHE A 126 -12.84 -5.11 -10.60
CA PHE A 126 -11.69 -4.55 -9.89
C PHE A 126 -11.49 -3.07 -10.24
N LEU A 127 -11.66 -2.70 -11.51
CA LEU A 127 -11.53 -1.30 -11.94
C LEU A 127 -12.63 -0.41 -11.33
N GLY A 128 -13.87 -0.92 -11.26
CA GLY A 128 -14.98 -0.24 -10.59
C GLY A 128 -14.72 -0.05 -9.09
N THR A 129 -14.25 -1.10 -8.44
CA THR A 129 -13.84 -1.08 -7.02
C THR A 129 -12.75 -0.06 -6.75
N HIS A 130 -11.74 0.00 -7.62
CA HIS A 130 -10.66 0.98 -7.52
C HIS A 130 -11.17 2.42 -7.69
N SER A 131 -12.09 2.64 -8.62
CA SER A 131 -12.71 3.95 -8.80
C SER A 131 -13.52 4.37 -7.55
N ALA A 132 -14.26 3.44 -6.94
CA ALA A 132 -14.99 3.69 -5.71
C ALA A 132 -14.05 4.01 -4.53
N GLU A 133 -12.94 3.30 -4.39
CA GLU A 133 -11.91 3.58 -3.39
C GLU A 133 -11.34 5.00 -3.50
N HIS A 134 -11.05 5.47 -4.73
CA HIS A 134 -10.63 6.85 -4.96
C HIS A 134 -11.69 7.89 -4.58
N ALA A 135 -12.97 7.56 -4.73
CA ALA A 135 -14.07 8.44 -4.33
C ALA A 135 -14.19 8.47 -2.80
N ILE A 136 -14.27 7.29 -2.16
CA ILE A 136 -14.42 7.15 -0.70
C ILE A 136 -13.27 7.85 0.02
N SER A 137 -12.02 7.64 -0.39
CA SER A 137 -10.84 8.25 0.26
C SER A 137 -10.78 9.77 0.19
N LYS A 138 -11.54 10.39 -0.72
CA LYS A 138 -11.67 11.85 -0.84
C LYS A 138 -12.87 12.40 -0.08
N VAL A 139 -13.93 11.58 0.06
CA VAL A 139 -15.17 11.98 0.73
C VAL A 139 -15.10 11.76 2.24
N LEU A 140 -14.47 10.67 2.70
CA LEU A 140 -14.41 10.29 4.11
C LEU A 140 -13.93 11.42 5.05
N PRO A 141 -12.88 12.20 4.73
CA PRO A 141 -12.43 13.32 5.57
C PRO A 141 -13.52 14.38 5.80
N LEU A 142 -14.42 14.56 4.83
CA LEU A 142 -15.53 15.53 4.91
C LEU A 142 -16.66 15.05 5.83
N LEU A 143 -16.81 13.73 5.99
CA LEU A 143 -17.89 13.13 6.79
C LEU A 143 -17.50 12.99 8.27
N TYR A 144 -16.25 12.62 8.54
CA TYR A 144 -15.79 12.27 9.89
C TYR A 144 -14.84 13.30 10.52
N ILE A 145 -14.66 14.46 9.88
CA ILE A 145 -13.78 15.55 10.36
C ILE A 145 -12.37 15.01 10.68
N SER A 146 -11.84 14.18 9.77
CA SER A 146 -10.48 13.65 9.85
C SER A 146 -9.57 14.34 8.84
N ASP A 147 -8.25 14.27 9.04
CA ASP A 147 -7.29 14.59 7.98
C ASP A 147 -7.24 13.42 6.99
N ARG A 148 -6.93 13.72 5.72
CA ARG A 148 -6.69 12.69 4.69
C ARG A 148 -5.52 11.75 5.07
N ARG A 149 -4.63 12.18 5.96
CA ARG A 149 -3.47 11.43 6.42
C ARG A 149 -3.77 10.50 7.60
N ASP A 150 -4.97 10.55 8.16
CA ASP A 150 -5.33 9.73 9.32
C ASP A 150 -5.64 8.27 8.94
N PHE A 151 -6.02 8.04 7.68
CA PHE A 151 -6.32 6.72 7.15
C PHE A 151 -5.69 6.50 5.77
N GLN A 152 -5.66 5.25 5.34
CA GLN A 152 -5.37 4.86 3.96
C GLN A 152 -6.46 3.95 3.42
N SER A 153 -6.58 3.99 2.10
CA SER A 153 -7.42 3.08 1.34
C SER A 153 -6.55 2.24 0.39
N LEU A 154 -6.99 1.01 0.13
CA LEU A 154 -6.35 0.13 -0.84
C LEU A 154 -7.39 -0.77 -1.50
N SER A 155 -7.41 -0.77 -2.82
CA SER A 155 -8.14 -1.76 -3.60
C SER A 155 -7.26 -2.97 -3.87
N LEU A 156 -7.72 -4.16 -3.47
CA LEU A 156 -6.99 -5.42 -3.66
C LEU A 156 -7.95 -6.56 -3.99
N LYS A 157 -7.39 -7.75 -4.26
CA LYS A 157 -8.19 -8.98 -4.41
C LYS A 157 -8.03 -9.84 -3.17
N ASN A 158 -9.13 -10.11 -2.48
CA ASN A 158 -9.17 -11.06 -1.36
C ASN A 158 -9.82 -12.36 -1.86
N GLN A 159 -9.06 -13.46 -1.84
CA GLN A 159 -9.49 -14.76 -2.38
C GLN A 159 -10.00 -14.72 -3.85
N GLY A 160 -9.52 -13.76 -4.63
CA GLY A 160 -9.90 -13.57 -6.04
C GLY A 160 -10.91 -12.45 -6.27
N SER A 161 -11.72 -12.11 -5.27
CA SER A 161 -12.76 -11.08 -5.35
C SER A 161 -12.20 -9.69 -5.00
N PRO A 162 -12.60 -8.62 -5.71
CA PRO A 162 -12.21 -7.26 -5.37
C PRO A 162 -12.74 -6.83 -4.00
N ILE A 163 -11.91 -6.10 -3.27
CA ILE A 163 -12.26 -5.53 -1.97
C ILE A 163 -11.55 -4.18 -1.77
N ILE A 164 -12.23 -3.26 -1.09
CA ILE A 164 -11.65 -2.02 -0.59
C ILE A 164 -11.28 -2.25 0.87
N ALA A 165 -10.01 -2.07 1.21
CA ALA A 165 -9.57 -1.91 2.59
C ALA A 165 -9.50 -0.41 2.91
N LEU A 166 -10.19 0.01 3.97
CA LEU A 166 -10.00 1.31 4.61
C LEU A 166 -9.48 1.05 6.02
N TYR A 167 -8.38 1.66 6.41
CA TYR A 167 -7.75 1.42 7.71
C TYR A 167 -7.02 2.67 8.18
N ASP A 168 -6.99 2.90 9.49
CA ASP A 168 -6.25 4.00 10.07
C ASP A 168 -4.74 3.70 10.12
N LEU A 169 -3.93 4.75 10.29
CA LEU A 169 -2.46 4.63 10.32
C LEU A 169 -1.88 4.46 11.73
N THR A 170 -2.74 4.20 12.71
CA THR A 170 -2.38 4.01 14.11
C THR A 170 -2.26 2.53 14.43
N GLU A 171 -1.13 2.13 15.01
CA GLU A 171 -0.98 0.76 15.48
C GLU A 171 -1.97 0.47 16.61
N GLY A 172 -2.79 -0.56 16.44
CA GLY A 172 -3.87 -0.94 17.35
C GLY A 172 -5.26 -0.44 16.94
N GLY A 173 -5.33 0.58 16.10
CA GLY A 173 -6.56 1.26 15.69
C GLY A 173 -6.84 2.56 16.44
N ALA A 174 -7.55 3.49 15.80
CA ALA A 174 -7.98 4.75 16.41
C ALA A 174 -9.49 5.03 16.31
N GLY A 175 -10.28 4.05 15.82
CA GLY A 175 -11.70 4.22 15.52
C GLY A 175 -11.99 4.75 14.13
#